data_AF-A0A941KLR9-F1
#
_entry.id   AF-A0A941KLR9-F1
#
_cell.length_a   1.000
_cell.length_b   1.000
_cell.length_c   1.000
_cell.angle_alpha   90.00
_cell.angle_beta   90.00
_cell.angle_gamma   90.00
#
_symmetry.space_group_name_H-M   'P 1'
#
loop_
_entity.id
_entity.type
_entity.pdbx_description
1 polymer ?
#
loop_
_entity_poly.entity_id
_entity_poly.type
_entity_poly.pdbx_seq_one_letter_code
_entity_poly.pdbx_strand_id
1 'polypeptide(L)' 'MVFRILMMLAAAAMTAAGITAAAFSLTHGQTDQAIAFAWPALASIIALGLMMPTRKQVHADHDRK' A
#
# COMPACT_ATOMS: atom_id res chain seq x y z
N MET A 1 -13.36 -12.60 9.21
CA MET A 1 -12.56 -12.75 7.96
C MET A 1 -13.06 -11.81 6.85
N VAL A 2 -14.33 -11.89 6.41
CA VAL A 2 -14.88 -11.03 5.33
C VAL A 2 -14.67 -9.54 5.56
N PHE A 3 -14.97 -9.04 6.77
CA PHE A 3 -14.75 -7.62 7.12
C PHE A 3 -13.30 -7.16 6.91
N ARG A 4 -12.32 -7.98 7.29
CA ARG A 4 -10.90 -7.66 7.12
C ARG A 4 -10.50 -7.60 5.64
N ILE A 5 -11.06 -8.48 4.81
CA ILE A 5 -10.83 -8.48 3.36
C ILE A 5 -11.44 -7.22 2.74
N LEU A 6 -12.68 -6.87 3.11
CA LEU A 6 -13.34 -5.64 2.66
C LEU A 6 -12.54 -4.39 3.04
N MET A 7 -12.01 -4.32 4.27
CA MET A 7 -11.16 -3.22 4.72
C MET A 7 -9.84 -3.15 3.93
N MET A 8 -9.19 -4.28 3.64
CA MET A 8 -8.00 -4.30 2.79
C MET A 8 -8.30 -3.86 1.36
N LEU A 9 -9.45 -4.28 0.81
CA LEU A 9 -9.87 -3.88 -0.54
C LEU A 9 -10.16 -2.38 -0.62
N ALA A 10 -10.85 -1.84 0.39
CA ALA A 10 -11.13 -0.41 0.50
C ALA A 10 -9.83 0.40 0.62
N ALA A 11 -8.88 -0.05 1.47
CA ALA A 11 -7.59 0.59 1.61
C ALA A 11 -6.78 0.58 0.30
N ALA A 12 -6.77 -0.56 -0.42
CA ALA A 12 -6.11 -0.67 -1.72
C ALA A 12 -6.75 0.26 -2.77
N ALA A 13 -8.08 0.30 -2.84
CA ALA A 13 -8.81 1.16 -3.77
C ALA A 13 -8.55 2.66 -3.48
N MET A 14 -8.58 3.05 -2.20
CA MET A 14 -8.34 4.44 -1.78
C MET A 14 -6.90 4.88 -2.06
N THR A 15 -5.94 3.96 -1.86
CA THR A 15 -4.53 4.18 -2.21
C THR A 15 -4.35 4.39 -3.72
N ALA A 16 -4.92 3.50 -4.54
CA ALA A 16 -4.84 3.61 -6.00
C ALA A 16 -5.45 4.92 -6.49
N ALA A 17 -6.63 5.30 -5.97
CA ALA A 17 -7.29 6.56 -6.31
C ALA A 17 -6.44 7.78 -5.95
N GLY A 18 -5.80 7.80 -4.77
CA GLY A 18 -4.90 8.88 -4.35
C GLY A 18 -3.69 9.04 -5.26
N ILE A 19 -3.06 7.93 -5.67
CA ILE A 19 -1.92 7.95 -6.61
C ILE A 19 -2.36 8.44 -7.99
N THR A 20 -3.50 7.95 -8.49
CA THR A 20 -4.03 8.39 -9.78
C THR A 20 -4.38 9.87 -9.77
N ALA A 21 -5.03 10.36 -8.71
CA ALA A 21 -5.34 11.78 -8.55
C ALA A 21 -4.07 12.64 -8.47
N ALA A 22 -3.05 12.20 -7.72
CA ALA A 22 -1.77 12.88 -7.66
C ALA A 22 -1.09 12.96 -9.03
N ALA A 23 -1.02 11.84 -9.75
CA ALA A 23 -0.45 11.80 -11.10
C ALA A 23 -1.21 12.70 -12.08
N PHE A 24 -2.55 12.70 -12.01
CA PHE A 24 -3.38 13.56 -12.84
C PHE A 24 -3.18 15.06 -12.52
N SER A 25 -3.08 15.43 -11.23
CA SER A 25 -2.77 16.81 -10.85
C SER A 25 -1.39 17.25 -11.36
N LEU A 26 -0.39 16.35 -11.38
CA LEU A 26 0.92 16.65 -11.96
C LEU A 26 0.85 16.92 -13.48
N THR A 27 0.02 16.17 -14.23
CA THR A 27 -0.12 16.42 -15.68
C THR A 27 -0.80 17.75 -16.00
N HIS A 28 -1.50 18.35 -15.03
CA HIS A 28 -2.16 19.66 -15.16
C HIS A 28 -1.36 20.81 -14.51
N GLY A 29 -0.13 20.54 -14.05
CA GLY A 29 0.72 21.54 -13.39
C GLY A 29 0.28 21.89 -11.97
N GLN A 30 -0.64 21.14 -11.37
CA GLN A 30 -1.17 21.37 -10.02
C GLN A 30 -0.33 20.63 -8.97
N THR A 31 0.91 21.08 -8.74
CA THR A 31 1.85 20.39 -7.85
C THR A 31 1.39 20.35 -6.39
N ASP A 32 0.78 21.43 -5.88
CA ASP A 32 0.28 21.50 -4.50
C ASP A 32 -0.82 20.45 -4.24
N GLN A 33 -1.77 20.37 -5.16
CA GLN A 33 -2.84 19.37 -5.12
C GLN A 33 -2.32 17.93 -5.32
N ALA A 34 -1.30 17.76 -6.15
CA ALA A 34 -0.66 16.46 -6.32
C ALA A 34 -0.02 15.95 -5.02
N ILE A 35 0.66 16.83 -4.28
CA ILE A 35 1.26 16.48 -2.98
C ILE A 35 0.16 16.16 -1.95
N ALA A 36 -0.92 16.94 -1.94
CA ALA A 36 -2.06 16.71 -1.05
C ALA A 36 -2.69 15.32 -1.25
N PHE A 37 -2.74 14.80 -2.48
CA PHE A 37 -3.22 13.44 -2.76
C PHE A 37 -2.16 12.35 -2.58
N ALA A 38 -0.89 12.64 -2.85
CA ALA A 38 0.20 11.68 -2.74
C ALA A 38 0.50 11.30 -1.29
N TRP A 39 0.43 12.26 -0.36
CA TRP A 39 0.81 12.02 1.05
C TRP A 39 -0.06 10.95 1.74
N PRO A 40 -1.41 11.01 1.70
CA PRO A 40 -2.25 9.96 2.27
C PRO A 40 -2.09 8.59 1.58
N ALA A 41 -1.81 8.60 0.27
CA ALA A 41 -1.61 7.37 -0.48
C ALA A 41 -0.31 6.66 -0.07
N LEU A 42 0.79 7.40 0.09
CA LEU A 42 2.05 6.85 0.61
C LEU A 42 1.91 6.29 2.02
N ALA A 43 1.22 7.00 2.92
CA ALA A 43 0.94 6.51 4.27
C ALA A 43 0.17 5.18 4.26
N SER A 44 -0.80 5.05 3.35
CA SER A 44 -1.60 3.83 3.19
C SER A 44 -0.77 2.65 2.69
N ILE A 45 0.13 2.87 1.72
CA ILE A 45 1.07 1.83 1.24
C ILE A 45 1.96 1.34 2.37
N ILE A 46 2.55 2.26 3.14
CA ILE A 46 3.44 1.91 4.24
C ILE A 46 2.69 1.13 5.31
N ALA A 47 1.49 1.58 5.69
CA ALA A 47 0.65 0.89 6.66
C ALA A 47 0.28 -0.54 6.20
N LEU A 48 -0.08 -0.71 4.92
CA LEU A 48 -0.36 -2.02 4.34
C LEU A 48 0.87 -2.92 4.29
N GLY A 49 2.04 -2.37 3.97
CA GLY A 49 3.31 -3.08 3.96
C GLY A 49 3.70 -3.60 5.35
N LEU A 50 3.49 -2.78 6.39
CA LEU A 50 3.74 -3.16 7.79
C LEU A 50 2.76 -4.23 8.31
N MET A 51 1.53 -4.25 7.77
CA MET A 51 0.54 -5.28 8.10
C MET A 51 0.78 -6.62 7.41
N MET A 52 1.70 -6.67 6.43
CA MET A 52 1.98 -7.88 5.66
C MET A 52 2.94 -8.79 6.45
N PRO A 53 2.55 -10.02 6.80
CA PRO A 53 3.40 -10.91 7.56
C PRO A 53 4.62 -11.32 6.72
N THR A 54 5.81 -10.94 7.17
CA THR A 54 7.08 -11.40 6.59
C THR A 54 7.20 -12.89 6.81
N ARG A 55 7.03 -13.70 5.76
CA ARG A 55 7.27 -15.15 5.86
C ARG A 55 8.75 -15.37 6.15
N LYS A 56 9.09 -15.81 7.36
CA LYS A 56 10.40 -16.36 7.68
C LYS A 56 10.52 -17.66 6.87
N GLN A 57 11.31 -17.65 5.81
CA GLN A 57 11.72 -18.88 5.15
C GLN A 57 12.55 -19.66 6.17
N VAL A 58 11.91 -20.62 6.85
CA VAL A 58 12.62 -21.62 7.64
C VAL A 58 13.41 -22.43 6.62
N HIS A 59 14.70 -22.11 6.45
CA HIS A 59 15.65 -23.08 5.93
C HIS A 59 15.58 -24.26 6.88
N ALA A 60 14.82 -25.28 6.49
CA ALA A 60 14.88 -26.58 7.11
C ALA A 60 16.29 -27.11 6.81
N ASP A 61 17.19 -26.84 7.72
CA ASP A 61 18.48 -27.51 7.79
C ASP A 61 18.16 -28.96 8.15
N HIS A 62 17.94 -29.76 7.10
CA HIS A 62 17.81 -31.20 7.20
C HIS A 62 19.22 -31.74 7.35
N ASP A 63 19.82 -31.42 8.50
CA ASP A 63 21.13 -31.92 8.85
C ASP A 63 20.96 -33.38 9.28
N ARG A 64 21.62 -34.23 8.50
CA ARG A 64 21.62 -35.69 8.62
C ARG A 64 21.98 -36.12 10.03
N LYS A 65 21.19 -37.05 10.59
CA LYS A 65 21.70 -38.05 11.54
C LYS A 65 21.10 -39.41 11.21
#